data_AF-A0A3D3H954-F1
#
_entry.id   AF-A0A3D3H954-F1
#
_cell.length_a   1.000
_cell.length_b   1.000
_cell.length_c   1.000
_cell.angle_alpha   90.00
_cell.angle_beta   90.00
_cell.angle_gamma   90.00
#
_symmetry.space_group_name_H-M   'P 1'
#
loop_
_entity.id
_entity.type
_entity.pdbx_description
1 polymer ?
#
loop_
_entity_poly.entity_id
_entity_poly.type
_entity_poly.pdbx_seq_one_letter_code
_entity_poly.pdbx_strand_id
1 'polypeptide(L)'
;ANLFSRHAHDVFETGFYSEDFDFEVRIQLGQAPYGGADVGEVLRTIADVKDGDHEGWHQAWSALGERLAGQAAASADAGHRTSAAAAYLRAANA
;
A
#
# COMPACT_ATOMS: atom_id res chain seq x y z
N ALA A 1 14.88 25.09 14.22
CA ALA A 1 14.78 23.80 14.94
C ALA A 1 15.54 22.75 14.13
N ASN A 2 16.23 21.82 14.77
CA ASN A 2 17.23 20.94 14.15
C ASN A 2 16.63 20.08 13.01
N LEU A 3 17.25 20.15 11.84
CA LEU A 3 16.85 19.53 10.57
C LEU A 3 17.39 18.09 10.38
N PHE A 4 17.91 17.45 11.42
CA PHE A 4 18.65 16.19 11.27
C PHE A 4 18.09 15.03 12.11
N SER A 5 17.68 14.01 11.35
CA SER A 5 17.28 12.65 11.72
C SER A 5 15.80 12.48 12.06
N ARG A 6 14.95 12.34 11.03
CA ARG A 6 13.70 11.56 11.17
C ARG A 6 14.11 10.15 11.59
N HIS A 7 13.89 9.78 12.85
CA HIS A 7 14.14 8.40 13.24
C HIS A 7 13.03 7.52 12.68
N ALA A 8 13.34 6.27 12.33
CA ALA A 8 12.36 5.35 11.74
C ALA A 8 11.09 5.14 12.60
N HIS A 9 11.13 5.50 13.89
CA HIS A 9 10.01 5.39 14.82
C HIS A 9 9.18 6.69 14.97
N ASP A 10 9.58 7.80 14.35
CA ASP A 10 8.86 9.08 14.42
C ASP A 10 7.77 9.20 13.33
N VAL A 11 7.54 8.15 12.56
CA VAL A 11 6.65 8.15 11.38
C VAL A 11 5.23 8.63 11.69
N PHE A 12 4.76 8.44 12.92
CA PHE A 12 3.45 8.94 13.34
C PHE A 12 3.40 10.48 13.31
N GLU A 13 4.47 11.15 13.75
CA GLU A 13 4.60 12.60 13.81
C GLU A 13 5.11 13.19 12.49
N THR A 14 6.07 12.54 11.83
CA THR A 14 6.74 13.08 10.63
C THR A 14 6.04 12.74 9.32
N GLY A 15 5.19 11.72 9.31
CA GLY A 15 4.55 11.18 8.11
C GLY A 15 5.48 10.35 7.22
N PHE A 16 4.87 9.67 6.25
CA PHE A 16 5.50 8.94 5.15
C PHE A 16 5.88 9.87 3.99
N TYR A 17 5.12 10.95 3.80
CA TYR A 17 5.31 11.97 2.77
C TYR A 17 5.18 13.37 3.37
N SER A 18 5.65 14.41 2.67
CA SER A 18 5.55 15.79 3.17
C SER A 18 4.10 16.23 3.37
N GLU A 19 3.20 16.02 2.40
CA GLU A 19 1.75 16.24 2.55
C GLU A 19 0.90 15.33 1.64
N ASP A 20 0.99 15.50 0.31
CA ASP A 20 -0.01 15.03 -0.68
C ASP A 20 -0.40 13.54 -0.62
N PHE A 21 0.50 12.66 -0.19
CA PHE A 21 0.28 11.20 -0.14
C PHE A 21 0.17 10.64 1.28
N ASP A 22 0.53 11.39 2.32
CA ASP A 22 0.64 10.86 3.69
C ASP A 22 -0.71 10.36 4.21
N PHE A 23 -1.77 11.13 3.95
CA PHE A 23 -3.14 10.76 4.31
C PHE A 23 -3.57 9.43 3.69
N GLU A 24 -3.28 9.24 2.40
CA GLU A 24 -3.66 8.04 1.65
C GLU A 24 -2.91 6.81 2.17
N VAL A 25 -1.61 6.95 2.47
CA VAL A 25 -0.82 5.86 3.09
C VAL A 25 -1.40 5.46 4.44
N ARG A 26 -1.80 6.43 5.28
CA ARG A 26 -2.40 6.14 6.59
C ARG A 26 -3.77 5.45 6.45
N ILE A 27 -4.59 5.85 5.48
CA ILE A 27 -5.84 5.15 5.16
C ILE A 27 -5.54 3.70 4.81
N GLN A 28 -4.60 3.45 3.90
CA GLN A 28 -4.25 2.12 3.44
C GLN A 28 -3.74 1.23 4.59
N LEU A 29 -2.85 1.75 5.43
CA LEU A 29 -2.40 1.04 6.64
C LEU A 29 -3.56 0.77 7.61
N GLY A 30 -4.51 1.70 7.73
CA GLY A 30 -5.72 1.53 8.53
C GLY A 30 -6.66 0.43 8.03
N GLN A 31 -6.61 0.08 6.75
CA GLN A 31 -7.39 -1.04 6.18
C GLN A 31 -6.81 -2.41 6.51
N ALA A 32 -5.52 -2.50 6.88
CA ALA A 32 -4.84 -3.77 7.15
C ALA A 32 -5.52 -4.66 8.21
N PRO A 33 -5.93 -4.18 9.40
CA PRO A 33 -6.64 -5.00 10.39
C PRO A 33 -8.00 -5.54 9.90
N TYR A 34 -8.56 -4.97 8.83
CA TYR A 34 -9.82 -5.39 8.23
C TYR A 34 -9.62 -6.24 6.96
N GLY A 35 -8.37 -6.58 6.63
CA GLY A 35 -8.02 -7.38 5.44
C GLY A 35 -8.06 -6.60 4.12
N GLY A 36 -8.24 -5.27 4.17
CA GLY A 36 -8.27 -4.43 2.99
C GLY A 36 -6.89 -4.05 2.45
N ALA A 37 -5.82 -4.30 3.21
CA ALA A 37 -4.43 -4.10 2.81
C ALA A 37 -3.50 -5.06 3.57
N ASP A 38 -2.24 -5.13 3.15
CA ASP A 38 -1.15 -5.69 3.95
C ASP A 38 -0.10 -4.59 4.22
N VAL A 39 0.41 -4.53 5.45
CA VAL A 39 1.37 -3.48 5.85
C VAL A 39 2.64 -3.54 5.03
N GLY A 40 3.16 -4.75 4.76
CA GLY A 40 4.37 -4.92 3.97
C GLY A 40 4.17 -4.51 2.51
N GLU A 41 2.99 -4.77 1.94
CA GLU A 41 2.64 -4.32 0.59
C GLU A 41 2.59 -2.80 0.50
N VAL A 42 1.90 -2.13 1.43
CA VAL A 42 1.84 -0.66 1.46
C VAL A 42 3.24 -0.07 1.57
N LEU A 43 4.05 -0.54 2.54
CA LEU A 43 5.41 -0.04 2.75
C LEU A 43 6.32 -0.30 1.55
N ARG A 44 6.15 -1.43 0.85
CA ARG A 44 6.93 -1.74 -0.36
C ARG A 44 6.50 -0.88 -1.55
N THR A 45 5.20 -0.65 -1.73
CA THR A 45 4.66 0.17 -2.83
C THR A 45 5.17 1.60 -2.75
N ILE A 46 5.22 2.18 -1.55
CA ILE A 46 5.67 3.56 -1.36
C ILE A 46 7.20 3.73 -1.31
N ALA A 47 7.97 2.64 -1.22
CA ALA A 47 9.41 2.71 -0.94
C ALA A 47 10.22 3.45 -2.02
N ASP A 48 9.78 3.40 -3.28
CA ASP A 48 10.49 4.02 -4.41
C ASP A 48 9.77 5.27 -4.97
N VAL A 49 8.60 5.62 -4.42
CA VAL A 49 7.80 6.77 -4.87
C VAL A 49 8.27 8.02 -4.13
N LYS A 50 8.57 9.07 -4.88
CA LYS A 50 9.08 10.34 -4.33
C LYS A 50 7.93 11.29 -3.99
N ASP A 51 8.19 12.23 -3.07
CA ASP A 51 7.31 13.38 -2.83
C ASP A 51 6.95 14.07 -4.15
N GLY A 52 5.65 14.25 -4.41
CA GLY A 52 5.11 14.90 -5.61
C GLY A 52 5.15 14.08 -6.91
N ASP A 53 5.62 12.82 -6.87
CA ASP A 53 5.63 11.93 -8.04
C ASP A 53 4.27 11.25 -8.23
N HIS A 54 3.28 11.99 -8.73
CA HIS A 54 1.92 11.49 -8.94
C HIS A 54 1.85 10.35 -9.97
N GLU A 55 2.70 10.38 -11.00
CA GLU A 55 2.73 9.31 -12.00
C GLU A 55 3.35 8.05 -11.40
N GLY A 56 4.49 8.17 -10.71
CA GLY A 56 5.10 7.06 -9.98
C GLY A 56 4.17 6.48 -8.92
N TRP A 57 3.42 7.32 -8.21
CA TRP A 57 2.36 6.90 -7.29
C TRP A 57 1.31 6.05 -8.00
N HIS A 58 0.68 6.58 -9.06
CA HIS A 58 -0.36 5.87 -9.80
C HIS A 58 0.15 4.53 -10.36
N GLN A 59 1.35 4.52 -10.94
CA GLN A 59 1.97 3.32 -11.48
C GLN A 59 2.26 2.27 -10.39
N ALA A 60 2.79 2.68 -9.25
CA ALA A 60 3.15 1.77 -8.16
C ALA A 60 1.90 1.07 -7.57
N TRP A 61 0.84 1.84 -7.33
CA TRP A 61 -0.42 1.33 -6.80
C TRP A 61 -1.17 0.46 -7.82
N SER A 62 -1.23 0.89 -9.09
CA SER A 62 -1.79 0.07 -10.18
C SER A 62 -1.06 -1.26 -10.32
N ALA A 63 0.28 -1.27 -10.26
CA ALA A 63 1.08 -2.49 -10.35
C ALA A 63 0.84 -3.43 -9.15
N LEU A 64 0.61 -2.88 -7.94
CA LEU A 64 0.18 -3.68 -6.79
C LEU A 64 -1.19 -4.32 -7.05
N GLY A 65 -2.17 -3.53 -7.51
CA GLY A 65 -3.52 -4.00 -7.82
C GLY A 65 -3.52 -5.13 -8.86
N GLU A 66 -2.80 -4.95 -9.97
CA GLU A 66 -2.66 -5.98 -11.01
C GLU A 66 -2.03 -7.26 -10.48
N ARG A 67 -0.95 -7.15 -9.67
CA ARG A 67 -0.30 -8.31 -9.06
C ARG A 67 -1.24 -9.07 -8.13
N LEU A 68 -1.98 -8.35 -7.29
CA LEU A 68 -2.95 -8.93 -6.36
C LEU A 68 -4.13 -9.58 -7.10
N ALA A 69 -4.63 -8.95 -8.16
CA ALA A 69 -5.68 -9.51 -9.01
C ALA A 69 -5.21 -10.80 -9.69
N GLY A 70 -3.95 -10.87 -10.14
CA GLY A 70 -3.34 -12.09 -10.67
C GLY A 70 -3.25 -13.21 -9.63
N GLN A 71 -2.82 -12.89 -8.40
CA GLN A 71 -2.80 -13.85 -7.29
C GLN A 71 -4.21 -14.34 -6.91
N ALA A 72 -5.19 -13.44 -6.96
CA ALA A 72 -6.59 -13.73 -6.70
C ALA A 72 -7.15 -14.70 -7.75
N ALA A 73 -6.89 -14.44 -9.03
CA ALA A 73 -7.29 -15.31 -10.14
C ALA A 73 -6.64 -16.70 -10.01
N ALA A 74 -5.33 -16.79 -9.77
CA ALA A 74 -4.64 -18.06 -9.57
C ALA A 74 -5.21 -18.86 -8.38
N SER A 75 -5.57 -18.17 -7.30
CA SER A 75 -6.23 -18.79 -6.15
C SER A 75 -7.64 -19.29 -6.49
N ALA A 76 -8.39 -18.53 -7.29
CA ALA A 76 -9.73 -18.92 -7.73
C ALA A 76 -9.68 -20.17 -8.62
N ASP A 77 -8.75 -20.21 -9.58
CA ASP A 77 -8.54 -21.34 -10.48
C ASP A 77 -8.13 -22.62 -9.72
N ALA A 78 -7.37 -22.47 -8.63
CA ALA A 78 -7.03 -23.57 -7.73
C ALA A 78 -8.16 -23.97 -6.76
N GLY A 79 -9.31 -23.29 -6.78
CA GLY A 79 -10.44 -23.55 -5.90
C GLY A 79 -10.32 -22.94 -4.49
N HIS A 80 -9.29 -22.14 -4.22
CA HIS A 80 -9.04 -21.47 -2.94
C HIS A 80 -9.86 -20.18 -2.79
N ARG A 81 -11.19 -20.33 -2.65
CA ARG A 81 -12.15 -19.20 -2.67
C ARG A 81 -11.88 -18.10 -1.64
N THR A 82 -11.51 -18.45 -0.40
CA THR A 82 -11.21 -17.45 0.64
C THR A 82 -9.98 -16.63 0.32
N SER A 83 -8.91 -17.28 -0.17
CA SER A 83 -7.68 -16.60 -0.58
C SER A 83 -7.92 -15.70 -1.79
N ALA A 84 -8.71 -16.16 -2.77
CA ALA A 84 -9.10 -15.35 -3.91
C ALA A 84 -9.86 -14.09 -3.49
N ALA A 85 -10.88 -14.22 -2.63
CA ALA A 85 -11.67 -13.10 -2.15
C ALA A 85 -10.81 -12.07 -1.37
N ALA A 86 -9.93 -12.54 -0.49
CA ALA A 86 -9.02 -11.66 0.25
C ALA A 86 -8.05 -10.92 -0.68
N ALA A 87 -7.49 -11.59 -1.69
CA ALA A 87 -6.60 -10.96 -2.65
C ALA A 87 -7.35 -9.96 -3.57
N TYR A 88 -8.57 -10.27 -4.01
CA TYR A 88 -9.40 -9.32 -4.77
C TYR A 88 -9.78 -8.07 -3.98
N LEU A 89 -10.09 -8.20 -2.69
CA LEU A 89 -10.38 -7.04 -1.84
C LEU A 89 -9.18 -6.10 -1.78
N ARG A 90 -7.98 -6.64 -1.54
CA ARG A 90 -6.76 -5.83 -1.53
C ARG A 90 -6.46 -5.24 -2.91
N ALA A 91 -6.71 -5.99 -3.99
CA ALA A 91 -6.52 -5.50 -5.36
C ALA A 91 -7.43 -4.32 -5.70
N ALA A 92 -8.65 -4.29 -5.17
CA ALA A 92 -9.61 -3.20 -5.40
C ALA A 92 -9.30 -1.94 -4.59
N ASN A 93 -8.57 -2.09 -3.48
CA ASN A 93 -8.12 -0.97 -2.66
C ASN A 93 -6.80 -0.38 -3.14
N ALA A 94 -5.97 -1.16 -3.84
CA ALA A 94 -4.72 -0.70 -4.44
C ALA A 94 -5.00 0.12 -5.69
#